data_AF-A0A0Q8JG16-F1
#
_entry.id   AF-A0A0Q8JG16-F1
#
_cell.length_a   1.000
_cell.length_b   1.000
_cell.length_c   1.000
_cell.angle_alpha   90.00
_cell.angle_beta   90.00
_cell.angle_gamma   90.00
#
_symmetry.space_group_name_H-M   'P 1'
#
loop_
_entity.id
_entity.type
_entity.pdbx_description
1 polymer ?
#
loop_
_entity_poly.entity_id
_entity_poly.type
_entity_poly.pdbx_seq_one_letter_code
_entity_poly.pdbx_strand_id
1 'polypeptide(L)'
;MPQLSPFSASADLLLRLLQSSPEMPQSAAHLARLEPGLLDYLQTQAADLHYRAVGEARDLLDVALELLEQPLSTEHQRRLIERADDELASAQRWGELAANARFCLQRPELAQQLAGDARAAGSDDAAGDGGKRSRGRERSAG
;
A
#
# COMPACT_ATOMS: atom_id res chain seq x y z
N MET A 1 -36.16 -2.53 8.06
CA MET A 1 -34.72 -2.41 8.37
C MET A 1 -33.98 -3.36 7.44
N PRO A 2 -33.41 -2.90 6.31
CA PRO A 2 -32.70 -3.80 5.42
C PRO A 2 -31.38 -4.21 6.09
N GLN A 3 -31.17 -5.50 6.27
CA GLN A 3 -29.92 -6.03 6.77
C GLN A 3 -28.86 -5.87 5.69
N LEU A 4 -27.82 -5.09 5.97
CA LEU A 4 -26.63 -4.99 5.14
C LEU A 4 -25.90 -6.33 5.20
N SER A 5 -25.90 -7.05 4.08
CA SER A 5 -25.14 -8.29 3.91
C SER A 5 -23.67 -8.07 4.27
N PRO A 6 -23.01 -8.97 5.01
CA PRO A 6 -21.61 -8.81 5.43
C PRO A 6 -20.65 -8.63 4.25
N PHE A 7 -21.00 -9.17 3.08
CA PHE A 7 -20.26 -9.01 1.82
C PHE A 7 -20.20 -7.55 1.32
N SER A 8 -21.23 -6.74 1.57
CA SER A 8 -21.27 -5.32 1.16
C SER A 8 -20.25 -4.50 1.95
N ALA A 9 -20.14 -4.78 3.27
CA ALA A 9 -19.21 -4.07 4.14
C ALA A 9 -17.75 -4.38 3.78
N SER A 10 -17.45 -5.61 3.32
CA SER A 10 -16.11 -6.00 2.89
C SER A 10 -15.70 -5.38 1.56
N ALA A 11 -16.62 -5.26 0.60
CA ALA A 11 -16.38 -4.60 -0.67
C ALA A 11 -16.16 -3.08 -0.50
N ASP A 12 -16.94 -2.44 0.38
CA ASP A 12 -16.75 -1.03 0.73
C ASP A 12 -15.43 -0.78 1.49
N LEU A 13 -15.00 -1.73 2.33
CA LEU A 13 -13.71 -1.67 3.01
C LEU A 13 -12.54 -1.84 2.02
N LEU A 14 -12.70 -2.72 1.03
CA LEU A 14 -11.78 -2.89 -0.10
C LEU A 14 -11.68 -1.62 -0.95
N LEU A 15 -12.81 -1.04 -1.37
CA LEU A 15 -12.82 0.22 -2.10
C LEU A 15 -12.17 1.35 -1.30
N ARG A 16 -12.43 1.41 0.01
CA ARG A 16 -11.76 2.38 0.88
C ARG A 16 -10.27 2.12 1.03
N LEU A 17 -9.84 0.87 1.13
CA LEU A 17 -8.43 0.48 1.19
C LEU A 17 -7.70 0.78 -0.13
N LEU A 18 -8.38 0.62 -1.27
CA LEU A 18 -7.89 0.98 -2.60
C LEU A 18 -7.87 2.50 -2.83
N GLN A 19 -8.78 3.25 -2.18
CA GLN A 19 -8.92 4.70 -2.32
C GLN A 19 -8.14 5.50 -1.26
N SER A 20 -7.80 4.92 -0.11
CA SER A 20 -7.28 5.66 1.05
C SER A 20 -5.80 6.01 0.98
N SER A 21 -5.01 5.36 0.11
CA SER A 21 -3.71 5.89 -0.26
C SER A 21 -3.16 5.24 -1.53
N PRO A 22 -3.06 5.96 -2.66
CA PRO A 22 -2.31 5.48 -3.82
C PRO A 22 -0.79 5.41 -3.56
N GLU A 23 -0.30 5.94 -2.44
CA GLU A 23 1.14 6.07 -2.14
C GLU A 23 1.74 4.88 -1.37
N MET A 24 0.94 4.02 -0.72
CA MET A 24 1.47 2.94 0.10
C MET A 24 0.86 1.59 -0.30
N PRO A 25 1.65 0.63 -0.82
CA PRO A 25 1.21 -0.75 -0.94
C PRO A 25 0.80 -1.22 0.45
N GLN A 26 -0.43 -1.72 0.58
CA GLN A 26 -0.93 -2.14 1.88
C GLN A 26 -0.02 -3.22 2.44
N SER A 27 0.62 -2.91 3.56
CA SER A 27 1.58 -3.81 4.17
C SER A 27 0.88 -5.12 4.57
N ALA A 28 1.59 -6.24 4.47
CA ALA A 28 1.09 -7.55 4.87
C ALA A 28 0.49 -7.55 6.29
N ALA A 29 0.97 -6.65 7.18
CA ALA A 29 0.43 -6.44 8.52
C ALA A 29 -1.05 -5.99 8.53
N HIS A 30 -1.47 -5.14 7.58
CA HIS A 30 -2.87 -4.71 7.48
C HIS A 30 -3.75 -5.82 6.90
N LEU A 31 -3.23 -6.55 5.90
CA LEU A 31 -3.93 -7.63 5.23
C LEU A 31 -4.09 -8.87 6.13
N ALA A 32 -3.15 -9.14 7.04
CA ALA A 32 -3.18 -10.29 7.96
C ALA A 32 -4.44 -10.39 8.84
N ARG A 33 -5.21 -9.30 8.93
CA ARG A 33 -6.46 -9.21 9.70
C ARG A 33 -7.71 -9.56 8.89
N LEU A 34 -7.57 -9.72 7.59
CA LEU A 34 -8.67 -10.01 6.68
C LEU A 34 -8.98 -11.51 6.68
N GLU A 35 -10.26 -11.83 6.47
CA GLU A 35 -10.72 -13.20 6.30
C GLU A 35 -10.11 -13.82 5.02
N PRO A 36 -9.82 -15.13 5.00
CA PRO A 36 -9.20 -15.80 3.85
C PRO A 36 -9.93 -15.58 2.52
N GLY A 37 -11.26 -15.57 2.52
CA GLY A 37 -12.04 -15.32 1.29
C GLY A 37 -11.85 -13.91 0.73
N LEU A 38 -11.60 -12.92 1.59
CA LEU A 38 -11.30 -11.55 1.15
C LEU A 38 -9.87 -11.43 0.64
N LEU A 39 -8.93 -12.13 1.26
CA LEU A 39 -7.55 -12.19 0.80
C LEU A 39 -7.45 -12.84 -0.58
N ASP A 40 -8.20 -13.92 -0.83
CA ASP A 40 -8.25 -14.61 -2.13
C ASP A 40 -8.85 -13.71 -3.22
N TYR A 41 -9.98 -13.06 -2.92
CA TYR A 41 -10.57 -12.07 -3.82
C TYR A 41 -9.62 -10.91 -4.14
N LEU A 42 -8.99 -10.33 -3.12
CA LEU A 42 -8.05 -9.23 -3.28
C LEU A 42 -6.81 -9.68 -4.05
N GLN A 43 -6.29 -10.88 -3.80
CA GLN A 43 -5.16 -11.44 -4.54
C GLN A 43 -5.49 -11.61 -6.02
N THR A 44 -6.69 -12.09 -6.34
CA THR A 44 -7.17 -12.24 -7.73
C THR A 44 -7.33 -10.88 -8.41
N GLN A 45 -8.05 -9.95 -7.78
CA GLN A 45 -8.29 -8.61 -8.35
C GLN A 45 -7.00 -7.82 -8.53
N ALA A 46 -6.11 -7.84 -7.55
CA ALA A 46 -4.82 -7.17 -7.63
C ALA A 46 -3.92 -7.78 -8.72
N ALA A 47 -3.96 -9.10 -8.90
CA ALA A 47 -3.24 -9.75 -10.01
C ALA A 47 -3.79 -9.32 -11.38
N ASP A 48 -5.11 -9.27 -11.54
CA ASP A 48 -5.74 -8.81 -12.79
C ASP A 48 -5.37 -7.36 -13.10
N LEU A 49 -5.44 -6.46 -12.10
CA LEU A 49 -5.05 -5.07 -12.26
C LEU A 49 -3.56 -4.89 -12.54
N HIS A 50 -2.71 -5.71 -11.92
CA HIS A 50 -1.29 -5.76 -12.24
C HIS A 50 -1.05 -6.10 -13.71
N TYR A 51 -1.65 -7.18 -14.21
CA TYR A 51 -1.48 -7.58 -15.61
C TYR A 51 -2.01 -6.54 -16.60
N ARG A 52 -3.14 -5.89 -16.27
CA ARG A 52 -3.67 -4.78 -17.10
C ARG A 52 -2.71 -3.61 -17.15
N ALA A 53 -2.22 -3.14 -16.00
CA ALA A 53 -1.28 -2.02 -15.95
C ALA A 53 0.04 -2.32 -16.68
N VAL A 54 0.56 -3.56 -16.59
CA VAL A 54 1.71 -3.99 -17.41
C VAL A 54 1.39 -3.96 -18.90
N GLY A 55 0.19 -4.41 -19.29
CA GLY A 55 -0.28 -4.36 -20.67
C GLY A 55 -0.37 -2.93 -21.20
N GLU A 56 -1.01 -2.03 -20.44
CA GLU A 56 -1.14 -0.62 -20.81
C GLU A 56 0.22 0.08 -20.92
N ALA A 57 1.13 -0.16 -19.95
CA ALA A 57 2.50 0.36 -20.03
C ALA A 57 3.23 -0.12 -21.29
N ARG A 58 3.08 -1.40 -21.64
CA ARG A 58 3.67 -1.96 -22.85
C ARG A 58 3.09 -1.30 -24.10
N ASP A 59 1.77 -1.19 -24.20
CA ASP A 59 1.11 -0.60 -25.35
C ASP A 59 1.55 0.86 -25.55
N LEU A 60 1.71 1.62 -24.46
CA LEU A 60 2.23 2.99 -24.50
C LEU A 60 3.68 3.06 -24.98
N LEU A 61 4.53 2.13 -24.55
CA LEU A 61 5.93 2.05 -25.00
C LEU A 61 6.02 1.61 -26.46
N ASP A 62 5.21 0.66 -26.90
CA ASP A 62 5.14 0.22 -28.29
C ASP A 62 4.73 1.42 -29.19
N VAL A 63 3.71 2.18 -28.79
CA VAL A 63 3.34 3.44 -29.47
C VAL A 63 4.48 4.45 -29.44
N ALA A 64 5.14 4.65 -28.30
CA ALA A 64 6.26 5.59 -28.20
C ALA A 64 7.41 5.21 -29.16
N LEU A 65 7.71 3.90 -29.29
CA LEU A 65 8.72 3.37 -30.21
C LEU A 65 8.33 3.56 -31.67
N GLU A 66 7.09 3.25 -32.05
CA GLU A 66 6.58 3.47 -33.43
C GLU A 66 6.65 4.94 -33.85
N LEU A 67 6.50 5.85 -32.87
CA LEU A 67 6.49 7.28 -33.10
C LEU A 67 7.88 7.94 -33.03
N LEU A 68 8.95 7.20 -32.73
CA LEU A 68 10.32 7.73 -32.72
C LEU A 68 10.78 8.23 -34.10
N GLU A 69 10.27 7.62 -35.17
CA GLU A 69 10.61 7.98 -36.55
C GLU A 69 9.73 9.12 -37.09
N GLN A 70 8.73 9.56 -36.32
CA GLN A 70 7.81 10.63 -36.70
C GLN A 70 8.25 11.97 -36.10
N PRO A 71 8.02 13.10 -36.81
CA PRO A 71 8.32 14.44 -36.30
C PRO A 71 7.27 14.89 -35.28
N LEU A 72 7.21 14.21 -34.14
CA LEU A 72 6.43 14.65 -32.98
C LEU A 72 7.16 15.78 -32.24
N SER A 73 6.39 16.55 -31.47
CA SER A 73 7.01 17.42 -30.48
C SER A 73 7.63 16.58 -29.37
N THR A 74 8.78 17.02 -28.88
CA THR A 74 9.48 16.40 -27.73
C THR A 74 8.59 16.32 -26.50
N GLU A 75 7.70 17.29 -26.32
CA GLU A 75 6.71 17.29 -25.25
C GLU A 75 5.70 16.15 -25.36
N HIS A 76 5.27 15.80 -26.59
CA HIS A 76 4.36 14.67 -26.79
C HIS A 76 5.05 13.34 -26.48
N GLN A 77 6.29 13.16 -26.95
CA GLN A 77 7.09 11.98 -26.64
C GLN A 77 7.34 11.83 -25.13
N ARG A 78 7.67 12.94 -24.44
CA ARG A 78 7.83 12.95 -22.98
C ARG A 78 6.57 12.47 -22.26
N ARG A 79 5.39 12.98 -22.64
CA ARG A 79 4.13 12.59 -22.01
C ARG A 79 3.77 11.13 -22.19
N LEU A 80 4.08 10.54 -23.35
CA LEU A 80 3.86 9.10 -23.57
C LEU A 80 4.72 8.26 -22.63
N ILE A 81 5.99 8.62 -22.46
CA ILE A 81 6.90 7.95 -21.53
C ILE A 81 6.44 8.13 -20.08
N GLU A 82 6.10 9.34 -19.67
CA GLU A 82 5.58 9.61 -18.32
C GLU A 82 4.32 8.80 -18.02
N ARG A 83 3.42 8.66 -19.01
CA ARG A 83 2.24 7.83 -18.85
C ARG A 83 2.58 6.34 -18.73
N ALA A 84 3.55 5.85 -19.51
CA ALA A 84 4.00 4.47 -19.37
C ALA A 84 4.61 4.22 -17.99
N ASP A 85 5.38 5.16 -17.46
CA ASP A 85 5.95 5.11 -16.11
C ASP A 85 4.86 5.09 -15.03
N ASP A 86 3.80 5.91 -15.18
CA ASP A 86 2.64 5.89 -14.27
C ASP A 86 1.95 4.52 -14.24
N GLU A 87 1.79 3.88 -15.41
CA GLU A 87 1.20 2.54 -15.50
C GLU A 87 2.14 1.47 -14.92
N LEU A 88 3.47 1.58 -15.12
CA LEU A 88 4.44 0.69 -14.47
C LEU A 88 4.44 0.83 -12.95
N ALA A 89 4.37 2.06 -12.43
CA ALA A 89 4.24 2.30 -10.99
C ALA A 89 2.93 1.69 -10.46
N SER A 90 1.84 1.79 -11.22
CA SER A 90 0.57 1.14 -10.89
C SER A 90 0.69 -0.38 -10.88
N ALA A 91 1.33 -0.96 -11.88
CA ALA A 91 1.61 -2.38 -11.95
C ALA A 91 2.42 -2.87 -10.74
N GLN A 92 3.46 -2.15 -10.32
CA GLN A 92 4.25 -2.49 -9.14
C GLN A 92 3.38 -2.54 -7.88
N ARG A 93 2.58 -1.49 -7.64
CA ARG A 93 1.68 -1.44 -6.47
C ARG A 93 0.68 -2.60 -6.45
N TRP A 94 0.08 -2.91 -7.60
CA TRP A 94 -0.85 -4.04 -7.71
C TRP A 94 -0.17 -5.40 -7.52
N GLY A 95 1.04 -5.55 -8.06
CA GLY A 95 1.84 -6.76 -7.89
C GLY A 95 2.22 -7.00 -6.43
N GLU A 96 2.63 -5.95 -5.71
CA GLU A 96 2.93 -6.01 -4.28
C GLU A 96 1.70 -6.35 -3.44
N LEU A 97 0.54 -5.73 -3.75
CA LEU A 97 -0.71 -6.03 -3.08
C LEU A 97 -1.11 -7.51 -3.25
N ALA A 98 -1.02 -8.02 -4.49
CA ALA A 98 -1.31 -9.43 -4.78
C ALA A 98 -0.33 -10.37 -4.06
N ALA A 99 0.96 -10.01 -4.02
CA ALA A 99 1.98 -10.79 -3.32
C ALA A 99 1.76 -10.83 -1.81
N ASN A 100 1.43 -9.68 -1.20
CA ASN A 100 1.17 -9.58 0.24
C ASN A 100 -0.09 -10.35 0.63
N ALA A 101 -1.15 -10.29 -0.17
CA ALA A 101 -2.37 -11.07 0.08
C ALA A 101 -2.13 -12.58 -0.04
N ARG A 102 -1.39 -13.01 -1.07
CA ARG A 102 -0.96 -14.40 -1.22
C ARG A 102 -0.10 -14.85 -0.03
N PHE A 103 0.80 -13.99 0.44
CA PHE A 103 1.60 -14.28 1.63
C PHE A 103 0.73 -14.51 2.87
N CYS A 104 -0.26 -13.64 3.12
CA CYS A 104 -1.20 -13.80 4.23
C CYS A 104 -2.01 -15.10 4.13
N LEU A 105 -2.39 -15.54 2.92
CA LEU A 105 -3.08 -16.82 2.71
C LEU A 105 -2.17 -18.03 2.98
N GLN A 106 -0.91 -17.97 2.53
CA GLN A 106 0.01 -19.10 2.61
C GLN A 106 0.68 -19.24 3.98
N ARG A 107 0.84 -18.12 4.70
CA ARG A 107 1.59 -18.02 5.96
C ARG A 107 0.82 -17.16 6.99
N PRO A 108 -0.39 -17.58 7.42
CA PRO A 108 -1.24 -16.75 8.25
C PRO A 108 -0.61 -16.43 9.62
N GLU A 109 0.10 -17.38 10.24
CA GLU A 109 0.72 -17.16 11.56
C GLU A 109 1.86 -16.14 11.50
N LEU A 110 2.71 -16.21 10.46
CA LEU A 110 3.79 -15.25 10.22
C LEU A 110 3.24 -13.86 9.88
N ALA A 111 2.17 -13.79 9.08
CA ALA A 111 1.52 -12.54 8.78
C ALA A 111 0.93 -11.87 10.04
N GLN A 112 0.36 -12.66 10.95
CA GLN A 112 -0.13 -12.18 12.24
C GLN A 112 1.00 -11.73 13.17
N GLN A 113 2.14 -12.43 13.19
CA GLN A 113 3.32 -12.00 13.94
C GLN A 113 3.84 -10.64 13.45
N LEU A 114 4.02 -10.49 12.15
CA LEU A 114 4.43 -9.22 11.53
C LEU A 114 3.43 -8.08 11.82
N ALA A 115 2.13 -8.40 11.87
CA ALA A 115 1.10 -7.44 12.27
C ALA A 115 1.18 -7.07 13.76
N GLY A 116 1.53 -8.02 14.63
CA GLY A 116 1.74 -7.81 16.06
C GLY A 116 2.98 -6.96 16.35
N ASP A 117 4.09 -7.25 15.69
CA ASP A 117 5.36 -6.53 15.84
C ASP A 117 5.22 -5.08 15.34
N ALA A 118 4.51 -4.85 14.23
CA ALA A 118 4.22 -3.50 13.75
C ALA A 118 3.39 -2.67 14.74
N ARG A 119 2.50 -3.31 15.52
CA ARG A 119 1.74 -2.63 16.58
C ARG A 119 2.58 -2.34 17.82
N ALA A 120 3.47 -3.26 18.20
CA ALA A 120 4.38 -3.06 19.32
C ALA A 120 5.37 -1.91 19.03
N ALA A 121 5.87 -1.81 17.80
CA ALA A 121 6.75 -0.72 17.37
C ALA A 121 6.06 0.67 17.32
N GLY A 122 4.73 0.71 17.17
CA GLY A 122 3.93 1.95 17.21
C GLY A 122 3.39 2.32 18.59
N SER A 123 3.68 1.52 19.63
CA SER A 123 3.13 1.65 20.98
C SER A 123 4.05 2.39 21.96
N ASP A 124 5.22 2.89 21.51
CA ASP A 124 6.23 3.48 22.39
C ASP A 124 6.09 4.99 22.65
N ASP A 125 4.92 5.57 22.37
CA ASP A 125 4.59 6.97 22.69
C ASP A 125 3.28 7.08 23.47
N ALA A 126 3.24 6.58 24.72
CA ALA A 126 2.34 7.10 25.78
C ALA A 126 2.53 6.42 27.15
N ALA A 127 3.73 6.44 27.74
CA ALA A 127 3.89 6.29 29.20
C ALA A 127 5.30 6.69 29.66
N GLY A 128 5.49 7.97 29.98
CA GLY A 128 6.77 8.51 30.47
C GLY A 128 6.61 9.81 31.24
N ASP A 129 5.60 9.84 32.10
CA ASP A 129 5.34 10.86 33.11
C ASP A 129 6.59 11.23 33.95
N GLY A 130 6.87 12.52 34.06
CA GLY A 130 7.10 13.12 35.38
C GLY A 130 8.45 12.91 36.08
N GLY A 131 9.59 12.96 35.39
CA GLY A 131 10.92 13.02 36.03
C GLY A 131 11.25 14.37 36.67
N LYS A 132 10.75 14.63 37.89
CA LYS A 132 11.05 15.77 38.77
C LYS A 132 12.55 16.14 38.77
N ARG A 133 12.89 17.31 38.23
CA ARG A 133 14.18 17.97 38.49
C ARG A 133 14.13 18.61 39.88
N SER A 134 14.55 17.83 40.87
CA SER A 134 14.70 18.29 42.25
C SER A 134 15.76 19.39 42.35
N ARG A 135 15.37 20.41 43.13
CA ARG A 135 16.12 21.59 43.53
C ARG A 135 17.47 21.25 44.15
N GLY A 136 18.46 22.09 43.87
CA GLY A 136 19.75 22.14 44.57
C GLY A 136 20.40 23.51 44.40
N ARG A 137 19.69 24.57 44.82
CA ARG A 137 20.26 25.92 44.98
C ARG A 137 20.37 26.16 46.48
N GLU A 138 21.52 25.85 47.05
CA GLU A 138 21.88 26.34 48.38
C GLU A 138 23.05 27.32 48.24
N ARG A 139 22.79 28.53 48.70
CA ARG A 139 23.77 29.60 48.92
C ARG A 139 24.29 29.46 50.35
N SER A 140 25.58 29.68 50.57
CA SER A 140 26.22 30.40 51.70
C SER A 140 27.74 30.21 51.54
N ALA A 141 28.53 31.27 51.34
CA ALA A 141 29.04 32.22 52.34
C ALA A 141 29.90 31.53 53.42
N GLY A 142 31.20 31.81 53.39
CA GLY A 142 32.24 31.33 54.29
C GLY A 142 33.62 31.48 53.68
#